data_AF-A0A4Q2V3Q1-F1
#
_entry.id   AF-A0A4Q2V3Q1-F1
#
_cell.length_a   1.000
_cell.length_b   1.000
_cell.length_c   1.000
_cell.angle_alpha   90.00
_cell.angle_beta   90.00
_cell.angle_gamma   90.00
#
_symmetry.space_group_name_H-M   'P 1'
#
loop_
_entity.id
_entity.type
_entity.pdbx_description
1 polymer ?
#
loop_
_entity_poly.entity_id
_entity_poly.type
_entity_poly.pdbx_seq_one_letter_code
_entity_poly.pdbx_strand_id
1 'polypeptide(L)'
;MPPLRTASKEKTAEAFLRWVKSLDPLTLVSSGQFPIFEGSGRLGPAEVFDAEARGALEGLKAALSLPTSATQNIIICLDNLVAASCLRSTPSDSSQDVFVEFQALATSHGSTHVRWVPGHTDIPGNEQADKLAKAASSLAEPEGAQSTLAYLRRIARQKPKEAFETWWSTSAPEQYKRLNLKATTGCPRERQLPRAALHHLLAARSLHGDFAAYHERFDHDDARLVCSYNRRKAPDHIFDCRKIPPRHRMRLARSPNAAVNLAIGKDFTKFADLSKDSMFFGKICPRY
;
A
#
# COMPACT_ATOMS: atom_id res chain seq x y z
N MET A 1 -14.50 26.95 3.91
CA MET A 1 -13.85 26.50 2.66
C MET A 1 -14.57 25.25 2.17
N PRO A 2 -14.86 25.11 0.86
CA PRO A 2 -15.55 23.92 0.35
C PRO A 2 -14.62 22.69 0.35
N PRO A 3 -15.17 21.47 0.45
CA PRO A 3 -14.38 20.24 0.49
C PRO A 3 -13.77 19.92 -0.89
N LEU A 4 -12.52 19.44 -0.89
CA LEU A 4 -11.65 19.29 -2.06
C LEU A 4 -11.96 18.12 -3.01
N ARG A 5 -13.11 17.44 -2.88
CA ARG A 5 -13.45 16.33 -3.81
C ARG A 5 -14.95 16.02 -3.87
N THR A 6 -15.63 16.58 -4.86
CA THR A 6 -17.00 16.19 -5.25
C THR A 6 -17.19 16.02 -6.77
N ALA A 7 -16.14 16.26 -7.59
CA ALA A 7 -16.20 16.20 -9.06
C ALA A 7 -15.19 15.19 -9.65
N SER A 8 -15.45 14.71 -10.88
CA SER A 8 -14.50 13.87 -11.61
C SER A 8 -13.21 14.65 -11.94
N LYS A 9 -12.12 13.92 -12.23
CA LYS A 9 -10.82 14.52 -12.54
C LYS A 9 -10.88 15.45 -13.76
N GLU A 10 -11.61 15.04 -14.79
CA GLU A 10 -11.79 15.78 -16.05
C GLU A 10 -12.55 17.08 -15.81
N LYS A 11 -13.67 17.03 -15.05
CA LYS A 11 -14.43 18.23 -14.68
C LYS A 11 -13.59 19.21 -13.86
N THR A 12 -12.70 18.69 -13.01
CA THR A 12 -11.79 19.50 -12.21
C THR A 12 -10.72 20.16 -13.07
N ALA A 13 -10.18 19.45 -14.07
CA ALA A 13 -9.21 19.98 -15.02
C ALA A 13 -9.81 21.06 -15.91
N GLU A 14 -11.02 20.85 -16.46
CA GLU A 14 -11.71 21.89 -17.23
C GLU A 14 -12.02 23.14 -16.39
N ALA A 15 -12.45 22.95 -15.15
CA ALA A 15 -12.69 24.06 -14.23
C ALA A 15 -11.38 24.82 -13.93
N PHE A 16 -10.26 24.11 -13.79
CA PHE A 16 -8.95 24.72 -13.64
C PHE A 16 -8.56 25.54 -14.88
N LEU A 17 -8.67 24.98 -16.09
CA LEU A 17 -8.34 25.69 -17.32
C LEU A 17 -9.23 26.92 -17.56
N ARG A 18 -10.54 26.83 -17.25
CA ARG A 18 -11.45 27.98 -17.28
C ARG A 18 -11.05 29.05 -16.28
N TRP A 19 -10.65 28.63 -15.08
CA TRP A 19 -10.15 29.54 -14.05
C TRP A 19 -8.84 30.23 -14.47
N VAL A 20 -7.86 29.50 -15.03
CA VAL A 20 -6.62 30.09 -15.54
C VAL A 20 -6.91 31.17 -16.59
N LYS A 21 -7.86 30.93 -17.51
CA LYS A 21 -8.28 31.92 -18.52
C LYS A 21 -8.97 33.16 -17.94
N SER A 22 -9.48 33.08 -16.72
CA SER A 22 -10.14 34.19 -16.03
C SER A 22 -9.19 35.04 -15.17
N LEU A 23 -7.92 34.64 -15.04
CA LEU A 23 -6.93 35.36 -14.25
C LEU A 23 -6.49 36.66 -14.95
N ASP A 24 -6.08 37.62 -14.14
CA ASP A 24 -5.48 38.86 -14.63
C ASP A 24 -4.21 38.55 -15.45
N PRO A 25 -3.95 39.23 -16.59
CA PRO A 25 -2.76 39.03 -17.40
C PRO A 25 -1.42 39.19 -16.65
N LEU A 26 -1.41 39.90 -15.50
CA LEU A 26 -0.26 40.06 -14.62
C LEU A 26 -0.08 38.89 -13.63
N THR A 27 -0.91 37.84 -13.71
CA THR A 27 -0.81 36.67 -12.85
C THR A 27 0.08 35.60 -13.47
N LEU A 28 1.15 35.24 -12.78
CA LEU A 28 2.04 34.14 -13.16
C LEU A 28 1.51 32.82 -12.60
N VAL A 29 1.40 31.79 -13.44
CA VAL A 29 0.91 30.46 -13.04
C VAL A 29 1.90 29.38 -13.47
N SER A 30 2.43 28.61 -12.52
CA SER A 30 3.46 27.59 -12.80
C SER A 30 2.97 26.43 -13.68
N SER A 31 1.65 26.17 -13.72
CA SER A 31 1.02 25.19 -14.63
C SER A 31 0.18 25.85 -15.74
N GLY A 32 0.57 27.06 -16.17
CA GLY A 32 -0.05 27.76 -17.29
C GLY A 32 0.11 27.04 -18.63
N GLN A 33 -0.53 27.57 -19.68
CA GLN A 33 -0.45 26.98 -21.03
C GLN A 33 0.91 27.15 -21.70
N PHE A 34 1.68 28.18 -21.33
CA PHE A 34 2.99 28.47 -21.90
C PHE A 34 4.02 28.69 -20.79
N PRO A 35 5.16 27.98 -20.82
CA PRO A 35 6.21 28.15 -19.82
C PRO A 35 6.96 29.46 -20.04
N ILE A 36 7.17 30.21 -18.96
CA ILE A 36 8.01 31.43 -18.95
C ILE A 36 9.47 31.06 -18.68
N PHE A 37 9.66 30.08 -17.79
CA PHE A 37 10.93 29.42 -17.53
C PHE A 37 10.71 27.92 -17.43
N GLU A 38 11.75 27.17 -17.76
CA GLU A 38 11.81 25.72 -17.56
C GLU A 38 13.11 25.40 -16.85
N GLY A 39 13.02 24.51 -15.87
CA GLY A 39 14.16 24.04 -15.11
C GLY A 39 13.87 22.65 -14.55
N SER A 40 14.91 21.84 -14.42
CA SER A 40 14.80 20.51 -13.85
C SER A 40 16.12 20.10 -13.21
N GLY A 41 16.06 19.31 -12.15
CA GLY A 41 17.23 18.85 -11.43
C GLY A 41 16.92 17.56 -10.67
N ARG A 42 17.92 16.69 -10.57
CA ARG A 42 17.82 15.44 -9.80
C ARG A 42 18.11 15.73 -8.33
N LEU A 43 17.24 15.24 -7.44
CA LEU A 43 17.58 15.15 -6.02
C LEU A 43 18.37 13.87 -5.74
N GLY A 44 19.03 13.82 -4.59
CA GLY A 44 19.50 12.55 -4.02
C GLY A 44 18.32 11.60 -3.74
N PRO A 45 18.56 10.49 -3.03
CA PRO A 45 17.51 9.53 -2.71
C PRO A 45 16.34 10.19 -1.96
N ALA A 46 15.24 10.44 -2.65
CA ALA A 46 14.12 11.25 -2.19
C ALA A 46 12.78 10.62 -2.60
N GLU A 47 11.71 10.96 -1.90
CA GLU A 47 10.36 10.61 -2.34
C GLU A 47 9.79 11.68 -3.26
N VAL A 48 8.79 11.32 -4.07
CA VAL A 48 8.07 12.28 -4.94
C VAL A 48 7.60 13.50 -4.15
N PHE A 49 7.11 13.29 -2.92
CA PHE A 49 6.73 14.38 -2.01
C PHE A 49 7.83 15.43 -1.77
N ASP A 50 9.09 15.00 -1.64
CA ASP A 50 10.21 15.93 -1.42
C ASP A 50 10.57 16.66 -2.72
N ALA A 51 10.50 15.96 -3.86
CA ALA A 51 10.73 16.53 -5.17
C ALA A 51 9.69 17.62 -5.52
N GLU A 52 8.42 17.37 -5.19
CA GLU A 52 7.33 18.36 -5.33
C GLU A 52 7.61 19.64 -4.54
N ALA A 53 8.01 19.50 -3.28
CA ALA A 53 8.33 20.63 -2.42
C ALA A 53 9.51 21.43 -2.99
N ARG A 54 10.57 20.75 -3.44
CA ARG A 54 11.75 21.40 -4.00
C ARG A 54 11.46 22.05 -5.34
N GLY A 55 10.68 21.41 -6.21
CA GLY A 55 10.23 21.97 -7.48
C GLY A 55 9.42 23.24 -7.29
N ALA A 56 8.51 23.27 -6.30
CA ALA A 56 7.75 24.46 -5.94
C ALA A 56 8.65 25.61 -5.44
N LEU A 57 9.66 25.31 -4.62
CA LEU A 57 10.63 26.30 -4.13
C LEU A 57 11.46 26.90 -5.27
N GLU A 58 12.05 26.07 -6.13
CA GLU A 58 12.85 26.55 -7.25
C GLU A 58 11.99 27.32 -8.26
N GLY A 59 10.75 26.86 -8.51
CA GLY A 59 9.79 27.57 -9.33
C GLY A 59 9.43 28.96 -8.77
N LEU A 60 9.25 29.06 -7.45
CA LEU A 60 9.01 30.35 -6.79
C LEU A 60 10.24 31.25 -6.87
N LYS A 61 11.44 30.74 -6.61
CA LYS A 61 12.70 31.51 -6.75
C LYS A 61 12.88 32.04 -8.17
N ALA A 62 12.62 31.22 -9.18
CA ALA A 62 12.66 31.64 -10.58
C ALA A 62 11.63 32.74 -10.87
N ALA A 63 10.40 32.60 -10.37
CA ALA A 63 9.37 33.62 -10.54
C ALA A 63 9.69 34.93 -9.80
N LEU A 64 10.34 34.86 -8.63
CA LEU A 64 10.81 36.03 -7.86
C LEU A 64 12.01 36.74 -8.51
N SER A 65 12.79 36.04 -9.33
CA SER A 65 13.93 36.64 -10.06
C SER A 65 13.50 37.54 -11.23
N LEU A 66 12.21 37.53 -11.60
CA LEU A 66 11.69 38.40 -12.65
C LEU A 66 11.62 39.86 -12.20
N PRO A 67 12.03 40.84 -13.03
CA PRO A 67 11.96 42.27 -12.69
C PRO A 67 10.55 42.76 -12.35
N THR A 68 9.52 42.13 -12.93
CA THR A 68 8.11 42.48 -12.74
C THR A 68 7.47 41.77 -11.53
N SER A 69 8.20 40.91 -10.84
CA SER A 69 7.64 40.00 -9.84
C SER A 69 6.96 40.74 -8.67
N ALA A 70 7.45 41.92 -8.30
CA ALA A 70 6.92 42.72 -7.19
C ALA A 70 5.48 43.19 -7.40
N THR A 71 5.01 43.29 -8.65
CA THR A 71 3.65 43.74 -8.98
C THR A 71 2.74 42.60 -9.48
N GLN A 72 3.28 41.39 -9.61
CA GLN A 72 2.58 40.24 -10.16
C GLN A 72 2.06 39.31 -9.06
N ASN A 73 0.89 38.72 -9.28
CA ASN A 73 0.40 37.62 -8.46
C ASN A 73 1.08 36.33 -8.92
N ILE A 74 1.65 35.56 -7.99
CA ILE A 74 2.31 34.29 -8.30
C ILE A 74 1.43 33.14 -7.81
N ILE A 75 1.10 32.22 -8.69
CA ILE A 75 0.35 31.01 -8.36
C ILE A 75 1.22 29.79 -8.66
N ILE A 76 1.59 29.09 -7.58
CA ILE A 76 2.29 27.82 -7.63
C ILE A 76 1.26 26.69 -7.61
N CYS A 77 1.25 25.92 -8.68
CA CYS A 77 0.38 24.76 -8.88
C CYS A 77 1.14 23.46 -8.60
N LEU A 78 0.56 22.56 -7.80
CA LEU A 78 1.08 21.21 -7.55
C LEU A 78 -0.04 20.18 -7.67
N ASP A 79 0.29 18.99 -8.16
CA ASP A 79 -0.67 17.89 -8.23
C ASP A 79 -0.66 16.97 -6.99
N ASN A 80 0.37 17.10 -6.15
CA ASN A 80 0.46 16.46 -4.86
C ASN A 80 -0.24 17.30 -3.79
N LEU A 81 -1.45 16.87 -3.42
CA LEU A 81 -2.28 17.56 -2.43
C LEU A 81 -1.59 17.70 -1.06
N VAL A 82 -0.79 16.70 -0.66
CA VAL A 82 -0.09 16.73 0.64
C VAL A 82 1.02 17.78 0.61
N ALA A 83 1.83 17.82 -0.46
CA ALA A 83 2.87 18.82 -0.64
C ALA A 83 2.27 20.24 -0.71
N ALA A 84 1.21 20.44 -1.50
CA ALA A 84 0.49 21.71 -1.58
C ALA A 84 -0.06 22.16 -0.21
N SER A 85 -0.54 21.22 0.61
CA SER A 85 -1.04 21.52 1.95
C SER A 85 0.09 21.93 2.89
N CYS A 86 1.24 21.25 2.85
CA CYS A 86 2.42 21.60 3.64
C CYS A 86 2.97 22.99 3.27
N LEU A 87 3.04 23.33 1.98
CA LEU A 87 3.48 24.67 1.53
C LEU A 87 2.57 25.79 2.08
N ARG A 88 1.27 25.52 2.26
CA ARG A 88 0.30 26.49 2.79
C ARG A 88 0.20 26.55 4.31
N SER A 89 0.70 25.56 5.01
CA SER A 89 0.39 25.38 6.44
C SER A 89 1.60 24.86 7.22
N THR A 90 1.47 23.74 7.92
CA THR A 90 2.56 23.20 8.73
C THR A 90 3.56 22.47 7.83
N PRO A 91 4.86 22.85 7.87
CA PRO A 91 5.93 22.11 7.19
C PRO A 91 5.96 20.64 7.60
N SER A 92 6.33 19.77 6.66
CA SER A 92 6.59 18.35 6.95
C SER A 92 7.94 18.18 7.66
N ASP A 93 8.10 17.08 8.42
CA ASP A 93 9.41 16.68 8.96
C ASP A 93 10.45 16.40 7.84
N SER A 94 9.98 15.95 6.67
CA SER A 94 10.86 15.68 5.52
C SER A 94 10.95 16.93 4.65
N SER A 95 12.18 17.29 4.25
CA SER A 95 12.47 18.51 3.49
C SER A 95 11.92 19.77 4.19
N GLN A 96 11.97 19.81 5.52
CA GLN A 96 11.39 20.88 6.33
C GLN A 96 11.98 22.25 5.97
N ASP A 97 13.29 22.30 5.74
CA ASP A 97 14.03 23.45 5.27
C ASP A 97 13.44 24.03 3.98
N VAL A 98 13.10 23.18 3.01
CA VAL A 98 12.47 23.57 1.74
C VAL A 98 11.10 24.21 1.96
N PHE A 99 10.26 23.61 2.81
CA PHE A 99 8.94 24.17 3.13
C PHE A 99 9.02 25.50 3.86
N VAL A 100 9.90 25.61 4.86
CA VAL A 100 10.10 26.83 5.65
C VAL A 100 10.64 27.95 4.75
N GLU A 101 11.61 27.65 3.88
CA GLU A 101 12.16 28.63 2.94
C GLU A 101 11.08 29.10 1.94
N PHE A 102 10.29 28.17 1.39
CA PHE A 102 9.18 28.53 0.50
C PHE A 102 8.20 29.49 1.19
N GLN A 103 7.81 29.16 2.43
CA GLN A 103 6.86 29.97 3.20
C GLN A 103 7.42 31.35 3.52
N ALA A 104 8.71 31.45 3.86
CA ALA A 104 9.37 32.72 4.08
C ALA A 104 9.37 33.60 2.81
N LEU A 105 9.70 33.01 1.66
CA LEU A 105 9.67 33.72 0.37
C LEU A 105 8.26 34.13 -0.03
N ALA A 106 7.27 33.24 0.10
CA ALA A 106 5.88 33.53 -0.20
C ALA A 106 5.32 34.65 0.70
N THR A 107 5.68 34.64 1.98
CA THR A 107 5.29 35.69 2.94
C THR A 107 5.97 37.01 2.62
N SER A 108 7.26 37.00 2.27
CA SER A 108 8.00 38.21 1.88
C SER A 108 7.45 38.84 0.59
N HIS A 109 6.96 38.03 -0.34
CA HIS A 109 6.33 38.53 -1.57
C HIS A 109 4.91 39.04 -1.34
N GLY A 110 4.15 38.43 -0.43
CA GLY A 110 2.80 38.85 -0.05
C GLY A 110 1.69 38.49 -1.04
N SER A 111 2.02 38.25 -2.32
CA SER A 111 1.07 37.91 -3.39
C SER A 111 1.34 36.53 -4.01
N THR A 112 1.89 35.60 -3.23
CA THR A 112 2.17 34.21 -3.64
C THR A 112 1.10 33.25 -3.12
N HIS A 113 0.51 32.46 -4.00
CA HIS A 113 -0.61 31.57 -3.71
C HIS A 113 -0.27 30.14 -4.15
N VAL A 114 -0.64 29.15 -3.36
CA VAL A 114 -0.47 27.73 -3.71
C VAL A 114 -1.83 27.13 -4.03
N ARG A 115 -1.92 26.42 -5.17
CA ARG A 115 -3.15 25.77 -5.63
C ARG A 115 -2.90 24.32 -6.01
N TRP A 116 -3.77 23.44 -5.55
CA TRP A 116 -3.75 22.06 -6.03
C TRP A 116 -4.38 21.94 -7.42
N VAL A 117 -3.77 21.12 -8.29
CA VAL A 117 -4.29 20.77 -9.61
C VAL A 117 -4.43 19.26 -9.74
N PRO A 118 -5.39 18.75 -10.53
CA PRO A 118 -5.46 17.31 -10.77
C PRO A 118 -4.26 16.87 -11.63
N GLY A 119 -3.56 15.82 -11.18
CA GLY A 119 -2.52 15.15 -11.96
C GLY A 119 -3.09 14.15 -12.97
N HIS A 120 -2.38 13.99 -14.09
CA HIS A 120 -2.73 13.13 -15.23
C HIS A 120 -4.09 13.47 -15.85
N THR A 121 -4.29 14.74 -16.20
CA THR A 121 -5.54 15.25 -16.79
C THR A 121 -5.30 16.23 -17.93
N ASP A 122 -4.20 16.05 -18.67
CA ASP A 122 -3.87 16.82 -19.87
C ASP A 122 -3.79 18.35 -19.63
N ILE A 123 -3.46 18.78 -18.41
CA ILE A 123 -3.17 20.19 -18.12
C ILE A 123 -1.76 20.47 -18.64
N PRO A 124 -1.57 21.29 -19.70
CA PRO A 124 -0.30 21.35 -20.41
C PRO A 124 0.91 21.66 -19.52
N GLY A 125 0.81 22.67 -18.65
CA GLY A 125 1.90 23.03 -17.74
C GLY A 125 2.19 21.97 -16.67
N ASN A 126 1.18 21.22 -16.21
CA ASN A 126 1.41 20.13 -15.26
C ASN A 126 2.10 18.94 -15.94
N GLU A 127 1.62 18.52 -17.11
CA GLU A 127 2.22 17.42 -17.88
C GLU A 127 3.66 17.77 -18.31
N GLN A 128 3.94 19.05 -18.60
CA GLN A 128 5.28 19.51 -18.88
C GLN A 128 6.19 19.45 -17.64
N ALA A 129 5.71 19.87 -16.47
CA ALA A 129 6.45 19.74 -15.22
C ALA A 129 6.74 18.26 -14.90
N ASP A 130 5.76 17.37 -15.07
CA ASP A 130 5.92 15.92 -14.89
C ASP A 130 6.97 15.33 -15.85
N LYS A 131 6.94 15.75 -17.13
CA LYS A 131 7.91 15.33 -18.13
C LYS A 131 9.33 15.77 -17.75
N LEU A 132 9.49 17.01 -17.28
CA LEU A 132 10.78 17.54 -16.82
C LEU A 132 11.27 16.82 -15.56
N ALA A 133 10.42 16.61 -14.57
CA ALA A 133 10.76 15.87 -13.35
C ALA A 133 11.17 14.42 -13.67
N LYS A 134 10.45 13.76 -14.58
CA LYS A 134 10.77 12.39 -15.02
C LYS A 134 12.09 12.34 -15.78
N ALA A 135 12.36 13.29 -16.67
CA ALA A 135 13.64 13.38 -17.36
C ALA A 135 14.80 13.61 -16.36
N ALA A 136 14.61 14.53 -15.41
CA ALA A 136 15.59 14.81 -14.36
C ALA A 136 15.87 13.59 -13.46
N SER A 137 14.86 12.76 -13.16
CA SER A 137 15.05 11.55 -12.36
C SER A 137 16.05 10.55 -12.96
N SER A 138 16.29 10.63 -14.28
CA SER A 138 17.23 9.77 -15.00
C SER A 138 18.66 10.35 -15.09
N LEU A 139 18.88 11.61 -14.67
CA LEU A 139 20.21 12.23 -14.66
C LEU A 139 21.12 11.60 -13.60
N ALA A 140 22.43 11.88 -13.62
CA ALA A 140 23.30 11.42 -12.53
C ALA A 140 22.88 12.04 -11.19
N GLU A 141 23.02 11.28 -10.10
CA GLU A 141 22.81 11.84 -8.76
C GLU A 141 23.83 12.94 -8.49
N PRO A 142 23.41 14.09 -7.91
CA PRO A 142 24.36 15.13 -7.54
C PRO A 142 25.39 14.60 -6.54
N GLU A 143 26.64 15.00 -6.70
CA GLU A 143 27.73 14.59 -5.82
C GLU A 143 27.44 15.07 -4.38
N GLY A 144 27.54 14.15 -3.41
CA GLY A 144 27.25 14.45 -2.01
C GLY A 144 25.77 14.59 -1.65
N ALA A 145 24.83 14.23 -2.55
CA ALA A 145 23.41 14.35 -2.28
C ALA A 145 22.97 13.46 -1.09
N GLN A 146 22.32 14.08 -0.11
CA GLN A 146 21.80 13.37 1.05
C GLN A 146 20.41 12.78 0.75
N SER A 147 20.12 11.65 1.41
CA SER A 147 18.79 11.05 1.34
C SER A 147 17.79 11.82 2.19
N THR A 148 16.56 11.96 1.71
CA THR A 148 15.51 12.62 2.49
C THR A 148 15.01 11.73 3.62
N LEU A 149 14.43 12.35 4.66
CA LEU A 149 13.87 11.61 5.79
C LEU A 149 12.71 10.70 5.35
N ALA A 150 11.86 11.15 4.41
CA ALA A 150 10.78 10.33 3.86
C ALA A 150 11.32 9.07 3.15
N TYR A 151 12.40 9.23 2.36
CA TYR A 151 13.07 8.10 1.70
C TYR A 151 13.61 7.10 2.72
N LEU A 152 14.35 7.58 3.73
CA LEU A 152 14.91 6.73 4.78
C LEU A 152 13.80 5.99 5.56
N ARG A 153 12.69 6.67 5.89
CA ARG A 153 11.52 6.06 6.53
C ARG A 153 10.89 4.98 5.65
N ARG A 154 10.79 5.17 4.33
CA ARG A 154 10.30 4.13 3.41
C ARG A 154 11.24 2.92 3.41
N ILE A 155 12.54 3.13 3.24
CA ILE A 155 13.54 2.06 3.22
C ILE A 155 13.55 1.27 4.53
N ALA A 156 13.47 1.96 5.68
CA ALA A 156 13.39 1.31 7.00
C ALA A 156 12.14 0.42 7.15
N ARG A 157 11.03 0.77 6.50
CA ARG A 157 9.80 -0.05 6.48
C ARG A 157 9.83 -1.17 5.44
N GLN A 158 10.56 -0.98 4.35
CA GLN A 158 10.62 -1.90 3.22
C GLN A 158 11.62 -3.04 3.46
N LYS A 159 12.84 -2.72 3.90
CA LYS A 159 13.92 -3.70 4.10
C LYS A 159 13.52 -4.90 4.98
N PRO A 160 12.85 -4.73 6.14
CA PRO A 160 12.43 -5.88 6.95
C PRO A 160 11.39 -6.76 6.24
N LYS A 161 10.53 -6.18 5.39
CA LYS A 161 9.52 -6.94 4.64
C LYS A 161 10.17 -7.81 3.58
N GLU A 162 11.09 -7.23 2.82
CA GLU A 162 11.85 -7.95 1.79
C GLU A 162 12.70 -9.05 2.43
N ALA A 163 13.43 -8.73 3.50
CA ALA A 163 14.23 -9.72 4.23
C ALA A 163 13.35 -10.88 4.75
N PHE A 164 12.15 -10.59 5.26
CA PHE A 164 11.21 -11.61 5.71
C PHE A 164 10.66 -12.46 4.56
N GLU A 165 10.33 -11.85 3.43
CA GLU A 165 9.89 -12.57 2.23
C GLU A 165 10.97 -13.49 1.66
N THR A 166 12.22 -13.02 1.59
CA THR A 166 13.39 -13.80 1.16
C THR A 166 13.69 -14.94 2.14
N TRP A 167 13.63 -14.68 3.45
CA TRP A 167 13.79 -15.73 4.45
C TRP A 167 12.68 -16.78 4.36
N TRP A 168 11.43 -16.36 4.16
CA TRP A 168 10.30 -17.29 4.06
C TRP A 168 10.39 -18.19 2.82
N SER A 169 10.79 -17.67 1.67
CA SER A 169 10.89 -18.48 0.44
C SER A 169 11.91 -19.62 0.58
N THR A 170 12.97 -19.41 1.35
CA THR A 170 14.02 -20.41 1.61
C THR A 170 13.68 -21.33 2.79
N SER A 171 13.17 -20.77 3.89
CA SER A 171 13.02 -21.46 5.18
C SER A 171 11.62 -22.00 5.46
N ALA A 172 10.62 -21.71 4.61
CA ALA A 172 9.25 -22.18 4.84
C ALA A 172 9.20 -23.73 4.94
N PRO A 173 8.49 -24.28 5.94
CA PRO A 173 8.26 -25.72 6.02
C PRO A 173 7.57 -26.25 4.78
N GLU A 174 7.88 -27.49 4.39
CA GLU A 174 7.31 -28.12 3.18
C GLU A 174 5.77 -28.12 3.18
N GLN A 175 5.16 -28.26 4.35
CA GLN A 175 3.71 -28.12 4.53
C GLN A 175 3.19 -26.74 4.06
N TYR A 176 3.85 -25.65 4.48
CA TYR A 176 3.43 -24.29 4.12
C TYR A 176 3.70 -23.98 2.65
N LYS A 177 4.77 -24.55 2.06
CA LYS A 177 5.04 -24.49 0.61
C LYS A 177 3.91 -25.14 -0.18
N ARG A 178 3.47 -26.35 0.22
CA ARG A 178 2.32 -27.07 -0.40
C ARG A 178 1.00 -26.31 -0.31
N LEU A 179 0.79 -25.58 0.77
CA LEU A 179 -0.40 -24.74 0.98
C LEU A 179 -0.33 -23.38 0.27
N ASN A 180 0.80 -23.06 -0.37
CA ASN A 180 1.06 -21.80 -1.08
C ASN A 180 0.83 -20.58 -0.16
N LEU A 181 1.23 -20.69 1.11
CA LEU A 181 1.11 -19.60 2.07
C LEU A 181 2.28 -18.64 1.91
N LYS A 182 1.97 -17.37 1.62
CA LYS A 182 2.97 -16.31 1.45
C LYS A 182 3.38 -15.74 2.81
N ALA A 183 4.62 -15.26 2.90
CA ALA A 183 5.05 -14.44 4.01
C ALA A 183 4.18 -13.18 4.05
N THR A 184 3.75 -12.77 5.24
CA THR A 184 3.05 -11.49 5.41
C THR A 184 3.52 -10.86 6.70
N THR A 185 4.01 -9.63 6.62
CA THR A 185 4.40 -8.82 7.79
C THR A 185 3.22 -8.07 8.41
N GLY A 186 2.10 -8.01 7.71
CA GLY A 186 0.85 -7.43 8.18
C GLY A 186 -0.03 -8.43 8.94
N CYS A 187 -1.17 -7.95 9.42
CA CYS A 187 -2.17 -8.80 10.04
C CYS A 187 -2.84 -9.71 8.99
N PRO A 188 -2.76 -11.05 9.11
CA PRO A 188 -3.29 -11.94 8.10
C PRO A 188 -4.82 -12.04 8.18
N ARG A 189 -5.49 -12.32 7.06
CA ARG A 189 -6.97 -12.28 6.97
C ARG A 189 -7.63 -13.33 7.86
N GLU A 190 -7.00 -14.49 8.04
CA GLU A 190 -7.49 -15.54 8.92
C GLU A 190 -7.65 -15.10 10.39
N ARG A 191 -6.98 -14.01 10.83
CA ARG A 191 -7.18 -13.47 12.18
C ARG A 191 -8.62 -13.00 12.42
N GLN A 192 -9.36 -12.71 11.36
CA GLN A 192 -10.78 -12.33 11.44
C GLN A 192 -11.70 -13.51 11.75
N LEU A 193 -11.20 -14.76 11.65
CA LEU A 193 -11.98 -15.93 12.00
C LEU A 193 -12.27 -16.00 13.51
N PRO A 194 -13.41 -16.60 13.92
CA PRO A 194 -13.64 -16.95 15.32
C PRO A 194 -12.48 -17.79 15.87
N ARG A 195 -12.12 -17.56 17.15
CA ARG A 195 -10.95 -18.18 17.81
C ARG A 195 -10.86 -19.69 17.63
N ALA A 196 -11.99 -20.40 17.75
CA ALA A 196 -12.03 -21.86 17.57
C ALA A 196 -11.69 -22.29 16.13
N ALA A 197 -12.28 -21.62 15.12
CA ALA A 197 -12.01 -21.92 13.71
C ALA A 197 -10.55 -21.60 13.34
N LEU A 198 -10.04 -20.45 13.80
CA LEU A 198 -8.63 -20.07 13.62
C LEU A 198 -7.70 -21.11 14.23
N HIS A 199 -8.00 -21.55 15.45
CA HIS A 199 -7.23 -22.58 16.14
C HIS A 199 -7.13 -23.88 15.31
N HIS A 200 -8.26 -24.39 14.77
CA HIS A 200 -8.24 -25.62 13.96
C HIS A 200 -7.54 -25.44 12.61
N LEU A 201 -7.68 -24.27 11.99
CA LEU A 201 -6.98 -23.93 10.75
C LEU A 201 -5.46 -23.91 10.96
N LEU A 202 -4.99 -23.25 12.03
CA LEU A 202 -3.56 -23.19 12.36
C LEU A 202 -3.01 -24.57 12.72
N ALA A 203 -3.78 -25.39 13.44
CA ALA A 203 -3.42 -26.78 13.70
C ALA A 203 -3.26 -27.56 12.38
N ALA A 204 -4.22 -27.46 11.45
CA ALA A 204 -4.14 -28.15 10.15
C ALA A 204 -2.96 -27.67 9.28
N ARG A 205 -2.61 -26.38 9.34
CA ARG A 205 -1.46 -25.80 8.61
C ARG A 205 -0.12 -26.21 9.21
N SER A 206 -0.03 -26.25 10.53
CA SER A 206 1.22 -26.56 11.24
C SER A 206 1.44 -28.06 11.45
N LEU A 207 0.39 -28.88 11.34
CA LEU A 207 0.35 -30.28 11.79
C LEU A 207 0.47 -30.44 13.31
N HIS A 208 0.42 -29.34 14.07
CA HIS A 208 0.44 -29.33 15.53
C HIS A 208 -0.99 -29.20 16.05
N GLY A 209 -1.66 -30.34 16.15
CA GLY A 209 -3.06 -30.43 16.55
C GLY A 209 -3.41 -31.82 17.06
N ASP A 210 -4.71 -32.02 17.28
CA ASP A 210 -5.27 -33.33 17.64
C ASP A 210 -5.33 -34.23 16.40
N PHE A 211 -4.15 -34.68 15.96
CA PHE A 211 -3.94 -35.56 14.82
C PHE A 211 -3.16 -36.79 15.25
N ALA A 212 -3.48 -37.95 14.65
CA ALA A 212 -2.84 -39.21 15.02
C ALA A 212 -1.32 -39.14 14.90
N ALA A 213 -0.82 -38.62 13.78
CA ALA A 213 0.62 -38.49 13.52
C ALA A 213 1.35 -37.56 14.51
N TYR A 214 0.66 -36.56 15.06
CA TYR A 214 1.24 -35.70 16.09
C TYR A 214 1.35 -36.45 17.42
N HIS A 215 0.26 -37.09 17.85
CA HIS A 215 0.23 -37.83 19.11
C HIS A 215 1.20 -39.01 19.15
N GLU A 216 1.31 -39.77 18.06
CA GLU A 216 2.27 -40.87 17.96
C GLU A 216 3.72 -40.39 17.98
N ARG A 217 4.02 -39.25 17.34
CA ARG A 217 5.38 -38.68 17.34
C ARG A 217 5.85 -38.28 18.73
N PHE A 218 4.93 -37.88 19.60
CA PHE A 218 5.20 -37.39 20.95
C PHE A 218 4.78 -38.38 22.05
N ASP A 219 4.36 -39.60 21.67
CA ASP A 219 4.00 -40.69 22.59
C ASP A 219 2.93 -40.31 23.63
N HIS A 220 1.81 -39.74 23.16
CA HIS A 220 0.68 -39.41 24.04
C HIS A 220 -0.26 -40.62 24.21
N ASP A 221 -0.19 -41.28 25.36
CA ASP A 221 -0.95 -42.50 25.68
C ASP A 221 -2.48 -42.32 25.66
N ASP A 222 -2.98 -41.20 26.17
CA ASP A 222 -4.41 -40.93 26.31
C ASP A 222 -5.05 -40.30 25.05
N ALA A 223 -4.30 -40.22 23.95
CA ALA A 223 -4.77 -39.52 22.76
C ALA A 223 -5.65 -40.39 21.87
N ARG A 224 -6.85 -39.92 21.59
CA ARG A 224 -7.71 -40.57 20.60
C ARG A 224 -7.27 -40.27 19.17
N LEU A 225 -6.64 -41.27 18.56
CA LEU A 225 -6.10 -41.21 17.20
C LEU A 225 -7.15 -41.28 16.09
N VAL A 226 -8.40 -41.61 16.42
CA VAL A 226 -9.48 -41.85 15.45
C VAL A 226 -10.72 -41.00 15.73
N CYS A 227 -11.44 -40.60 14.68
CA CYS A 227 -12.73 -39.94 14.82
C CYS A 227 -13.82 -40.91 15.29
N SER A 228 -15.04 -40.41 15.51
CA SER A 228 -16.19 -41.24 15.90
C SER A 228 -16.66 -42.25 14.83
N TYR A 229 -16.05 -42.25 13.63
CA TYR A 229 -16.23 -43.25 12.56
C TYR A 229 -15.01 -44.18 12.41
N ASN A 230 -14.15 -44.23 13.43
CA ASN A 230 -12.95 -45.06 13.47
C ASN A 230 -11.95 -44.80 12.32
N ARG A 231 -11.95 -43.57 11.79
CA ARG A 231 -10.98 -43.10 10.79
C ARG A 231 -9.88 -42.30 11.47
N ARG A 232 -8.65 -42.49 11.02
CA ARG A 232 -7.47 -41.80 11.53
C ARG A 232 -7.61 -40.28 11.44
N LYS A 233 -7.32 -39.57 12.53
CA LYS A 233 -7.35 -38.10 12.56
C LYS A 233 -6.18 -37.54 11.76
N ALA A 234 -6.50 -36.75 10.74
CA ALA A 234 -5.54 -36.07 9.89
C ALA A 234 -6.04 -34.64 9.56
N PRO A 235 -5.15 -33.71 9.16
CA PRO A 235 -5.53 -32.33 8.81
C PRO A 235 -6.62 -32.23 7.72
N ASP A 236 -6.62 -33.17 6.80
CA ASP A 236 -7.51 -33.28 5.65
C ASP A 236 -8.75 -34.15 5.93
N HIS A 237 -8.84 -34.80 7.09
CA HIS A 237 -9.93 -35.73 7.41
C HIS A 237 -11.32 -35.07 7.38
N ILE A 238 -11.39 -33.76 7.65
CA ILE A 238 -12.64 -32.99 7.54
C ILE A 238 -13.22 -33.02 6.11
N PHE A 239 -12.42 -33.27 5.08
CA PHE A 239 -12.89 -33.28 3.69
C PHE A 239 -13.41 -34.64 3.22
N ASP A 240 -13.01 -35.73 3.88
CA ASP A 240 -13.32 -37.11 3.46
C ASP A 240 -14.18 -37.90 4.47
N CYS A 241 -14.45 -37.36 5.65
CA CYS A 241 -15.19 -38.04 6.69
C CYS A 241 -16.64 -38.33 6.28
N ARG A 242 -17.01 -39.62 6.24
CA ARG A 242 -18.34 -40.09 5.82
C ARG A 242 -19.47 -39.67 6.78
N LYS A 243 -19.16 -39.32 8.03
CA LYS A 243 -20.14 -38.77 8.98
C LYS A 243 -20.59 -37.34 8.64
N ILE A 244 -19.85 -36.63 7.81
CA ILE A 244 -20.30 -35.32 7.32
C ILE A 244 -21.43 -35.53 6.30
N PRO A 245 -22.60 -34.91 6.49
CA PRO A 245 -23.71 -35.04 5.55
C PRO A 245 -23.31 -34.58 4.14
N PRO A 246 -23.75 -35.27 3.06
CA PRO A 246 -23.37 -34.94 1.68
C PRO A 246 -23.56 -33.46 1.31
N ARG A 247 -24.61 -32.81 1.84
CA ARG A 247 -24.89 -31.38 1.61
C ARG A 247 -23.81 -30.42 2.10
N HIS A 248 -23.01 -30.83 3.10
CA HIS A 248 -21.92 -30.02 3.65
C HIS A 248 -20.57 -30.39 3.05
N ARG A 249 -20.45 -31.52 2.34
CA ARG A 249 -19.17 -31.96 1.79
C ARG A 249 -18.68 -31.00 0.71
N MET A 250 -17.44 -30.58 0.82
CA MET A 250 -16.78 -29.81 -0.22
C MET A 250 -16.63 -30.66 -1.49
N ARG A 251 -16.98 -30.12 -2.66
CA ARG A 251 -16.68 -30.78 -3.94
C ARG A 251 -15.18 -30.76 -4.17
N LEU A 252 -14.56 -31.93 -4.06
CA LEU A 252 -13.19 -32.15 -4.47
C LEU A 252 -13.16 -32.20 -6.01
N ALA A 253 -12.58 -31.17 -6.64
CA ALA A 253 -12.43 -31.10 -8.09
C ALA A 253 -11.50 -32.23 -8.62
N ARG A 254 -11.17 -32.24 -9.91
CA ARG A 254 -10.34 -33.28 -10.56
C ARG A 254 -9.00 -33.56 -9.84
N SER A 255 -8.50 -32.63 -9.02
CA SER A 255 -7.39 -32.85 -8.08
C SER A 255 -7.84 -32.62 -6.63
N PRO A 256 -8.18 -33.70 -5.88
CA PRO A 256 -8.60 -33.62 -4.48
C PRO A 256 -7.57 -32.94 -3.57
N ASN A 257 -6.29 -33.29 -3.73
CA ASN A 257 -5.21 -32.74 -2.90
C ASN A 257 -5.03 -31.23 -3.12
N ALA A 258 -5.14 -30.76 -4.36
CA ALA A 258 -5.05 -29.32 -4.64
C ALA A 258 -6.24 -28.56 -4.02
N ALA A 259 -7.44 -29.12 -4.07
CA ALA A 259 -8.64 -28.50 -3.48
C ALA A 259 -8.55 -28.42 -1.95
N VAL A 260 -8.07 -29.50 -1.30
CA VAL A 260 -7.81 -29.54 0.14
C VAL A 260 -6.72 -28.54 0.53
N ASN A 261 -5.59 -28.52 -0.18
CA ASN A 261 -4.51 -27.58 0.08
C ASN A 261 -4.95 -26.13 -0.10
N LEU A 262 -5.82 -25.85 -1.08
CA LEU A 262 -6.39 -24.53 -1.26
C LEU A 262 -7.29 -24.13 -0.08
N ALA A 263 -8.14 -25.04 0.37
CA ALA A 263 -9.07 -24.80 1.49
C ALA A 263 -8.36 -24.68 2.85
N ILE A 264 -7.26 -25.39 3.09
CA ILE A 264 -6.43 -25.20 4.29
C ILE A 264 -5.50 -23.98 4.12
N GLY A 265 -5.09 -23.69 2.89
CA GLY A 265 -4.20 -22.59 2.52
C GLY A 265 -4.95 -21.26 2.33
N LYS A 266 -4.94 -20.74 1.10
CA LYS A 266 -5.43 -19.39 0.77
C LYS A 266 -6.95 -19.21 0.93
N ASP A 267 -7.73 -20.26 0.70
CA ASP A 267 -9.20 -20.25 0.70
C ASP A 267 -9.75 -20.81 2.02
N PHE A 268 -9.18 -20.33 3.13
CA PHE A 268 -9.46 -20.82 4.48
C PHE A 268 -10.91 -20.67 4.92
N THR A 269 -11.69 -19.81 4.26
CA THR A 269 -13.12 -19.65 4.51
C THR A 269 -13.87 -20.95 4.27
N LYS A 270 -13.51 -21.70 3.21
CA LYS A 270 -14.11 -23.02 2.95
C LYS A 270 -13.87 -24.01 4.08
N PHE A 271 -12.66 -24.02 4.64
CA PHE A 271 -12.35 -24.87 5.80
C PHE A 271 -13.14 -24.43 7.04
N ALA A 272 -13.23 -23.13 7.29
CA ALA A 272 -13.97 -22.58 8.43
C ALA A 272 -15.48 -22.86 8.33
N ASP A 273 -16.08 -22.64 7.16
CA ASP A 273 -17.49 -22.87 6.90
C ASP A 273 -17.82 -24.37 7.00
N LEU A 274 -17.00 -25.24 6.38
CA LEU A 274 -17.15 -26.68 6.48
C LEU A 274 -17.08 -27.16 7.94
N SER A 275 -16.10 -26.67 8.71
CA SER A 275 -15.94 -26.99 10.13
C SER A 275 -17.16 -26.58 10.95
N LYS A 276 -17.69 -25.38 10.69
CA LYS A 276 -18.84 -24.82 11.40
C LYS A 276 -20.12 -25.58 11.06
N ASP A 277 -20.43 -25.72 9.76
CA ASP A 277 -21.69 -26.26 9.27
C ASP A 277 -21.86 -27.74 9.61
N SER A 278 -20.77 -28.50 9.60
CA SER A 278 -20.77 -29.91 9.95
C SER A 278 -20.59 -30.17 11.45
N MET A 279 -20.32 -29.13 12.26
CA MET A 279 -19.89 -29.25 13.66
C MET A 279 -18.75 -30.28 13.83
N PHE A 280 -17.82 -30.34 12.87
CA PHE A 280 -16.88 -31.45 12.75
C PHE A 280 -16.07 -31.67 14.02
N PHE A 281 -15.38 -30.64 14.49
CA PHE A 281 -14.54 -30.71 15.70
C PHE A 281 -15.33 -30.72 17.01
N GLY A 282 -16.65 -30.52 16.97
CA GLY A 282 -17.51 -30.59 18.16
C GLY A 282 -18.21 -31.93 18.33
N LYS A 283 -18.59 -32.60 17.24
CA LYS A 283 -19.44 -33.81 17.28
C LYS A 283 -18.85 -35.02 16.58
N ILE A 284 -18.10 -34.82 15.49
CA ILE A 284 -17.64 -35.93 14.63
C ILE A 284 -16.23 -36.36 15.02
N CYS A 285 -15.35 -35.38 15.22
CA CYS A 285 -13.96 -35.52 15.58
C CYS A 285 -13.63 -34.59 16.76
N PRO A 286 -14.24 -34.83 17.94
CA PRO A 286 -13.94 -34.04 19.12
C PRO A 286 -12.47 -34.23 19.54
N ARG A 287 -11.97 -33.21 20.24
CA ARG A 287 -10.82 -33.41 21.12
C ARG A 287 -11.23 -34.42 22.19
N TYR A 288 -10.31 -35.30 22.56
CA TYR A 288 -10.51 -36.49 23.41
C TYR A 288 -11.10 -37.72 22.69
#